data_AF-A0A4V1FCD2-F1
#
_entry.id   AF-A0A4V1FCD2-F1
#
_cell.length_a   1.000
_cell.length_b   1.000
_cell.length_c   1.000
_cell.angle_alpha   90.00
_cell.angle_beta   90.00
_cell.angle_gamma   90.00
#
_symmetry.space_group_name_H-M   'P 1'
#
loop_
_entity.id
_entity.type
_entity.pdbx_description
1 polymer ?
#
loop_
_entity_poly.entity_id
_entity_poly.type
_entity_poly.pdbx_seq_one_letter_code
_entity_poly.pdbx_strand_id
1 'polypeptide(L)'
;MALNPKLENKLSKIYAPSSRLDDNYNGKDITFVTNEFGEPVTLFIGTRRDDGAIAGERYARKIVRKPNSQEILKSHWDLKGKITKFS
;
A
#
# COMPACT_ATOMS: atom_id res chain seq x y z
N MET A 1 14.28 -2.00 0.14
CA MET A 1 14.00 -1.28 1.40
C MET A 1 12.70 -1.83 1.96
N ALA A 2 12.71 -2.21 3.24
CA ALA A 2 11.51 -2.66 3.94
C ALA A 2 10.62 -1.46 4.32
N LEU A 3 9.31 -1.68 4.37
CA LEU A 3 8.37 -0.68 4.82
C LEU A 3 8.54 -0.44 6.33
N ASN A 4 8.23 0.77 6.81
CA ASN A 4 8.26 1.04 8.25
C ASN A 4 7.28 0.10 8.99
N PRO A 5 7.70 -0.59 10.08
CA PRO A 5 6.85 -1.57 10.78
C PRO A 5 5.51 -1.03 11.28
N LYS A 6 5.44 0.24 11.72
CA LYS A 6 4.19 0.85 12.17
C LYS A 6 3.21 1.07 11.01
N LEU A 7 3.73 1.45 9.83
CA LEU A 7 2.92 1.61 8.62
C LEU A 7 2.48 0.25 8.08
N GLU A 8 3.37 -0.76 8.13
CA GLU A 8 3.01 -2.13 7.78
C GLU A 8 1.88 -2.68 8.68
N ASN A 9 1.93 -2.41 9.98
CA ASN A 9 0.85 -2.80 10.91
C ASN A 9 -0.46 -2.05 10.64
N LYS A 10 -0.42 -0.82 10.12
CA LYS A 10 -1.63 -0.14 9.66
C LYS A 10 -2.21 -0.82 8.43
N LEU A 11 -1.37 -1.24 7.50
CA LEU A 11 -1.76 -1.88 6.23
C LEU A 11 -2.00 -3.39 6.33
N SER A 12 -1.80 -4.00 7.51
CA SER A 12 -2.11 -5.41 7.75
C SER A 12 -3.61 -5.67 7.95
N LYS A 13 -4.39 -4.62 8.22
CA LYS A 13 -5.84 -4.66 8.39
C LYS A 13 -6.56 -4.90 7.07
N ILE A 14 -7.80 -5.39 7.16
CA ILE A 14 -8.73 -5.48 6.04
C ILE A 14 -9.54 -4.19 5.95
N TYR A 15 -9.70 -3.69 4.73
CA TYR A 15 -10.43 -2.47 4.39
C TYR A 15 -11.54 -2.78 3.38
N ALA A 16 -12.20 -1.76 2.86
CA ALA A 16 -13.16 -1.92 1.77
C ALA A 16 -12.48 -2.64 0.57
N PRO A 17 -13.10 -3.69 0.00
CA PRO A 17 -12.60 -4.37 -1.19
C PRO A 17 -12.46 -3.46 -2.41
N SER A 18 -11.48 -3.75 -3.28
CA SER A 18 -11.28 -3.11 -4.58
C SER A 18 -11.34 -1.58 -4.53
N SER A 19 -10.81 -1.00 -3.45
CA SER A 19 -10.97 0.41 -3.11
C SER A 19 -9.63 1.11 -3.07
N ARG A 20 -9.68 2.42 -3.36
CA ARG A 20 -8.58 3.35 -3.14
C ARG A 20 -8.89 4.17 -1.90
N LEU A 21 -8.00 4.13 -0.92
CA LEU A 21 -8.13 4.87 0.33
C LEU A 21 -6.99 5.86 0.47
N ASP A 22 -7.35 7.06 0.91
CA ASP A 22 -6.45 8.18 1.15
C ASP A 22 -6.35 8.43 2.67
N ASP A 23 -5.14 8.68 3.15
CA ASP A 23 -4.89 8.93 4.57
C ASP A 23 -3.59 9.73 4.75
N ASN A 24 -3.22 10.03 5.99
CA ASN A 24 -1.96 10.65 6.36
C ASN A 24 -1.19 9.76 7.35
N TYR A 25 0.13 9.71 7.18
CA TYR A 25 1.02 8.94 8.05
C TYR A 25 2.32 9.71 8.30
N ASN A 26 2.55 10.09 9.56
CA ASN A 26 3.77 10.76 10.00
C ASN A 26 4.12 12.01 9.17
N GLY A 27 3.11 12.85 8.90
CA GLY A 27 3.26 14.08 8.10
C GLY A 27 3.42 13.87 6.59
N LYS A 28 3.25 12.63 6.10
CA LYS A 28 3.19 12.31 4.67
C LYS A 28 1.79 11.91 4.27
N ASP A 29 1.40 12.28 3.07
CA ASP A 29 0.20 11.75 2.45
C ASP A 29 0.45 10.30 2.04
N ILE A 30 -0.57 9.46 2.24
CA ILE A 30 -0.60 8.11 1.72
C ILE A 30 -1.87 7.84 0.93
N THR A 31 -1.73 6.97 -0.07
CA THR A 31 -2.84 6.37 -0.79
C THR A 31 -2.54 4.88 -0.88
N PHE A 32 -3.48 4.03 -0.49
CA PHE A 32 -3.33 2.59 -0.68
C PHE A 32 -4.54 2.00 -1.40
N VAL A 33 -4.27 0.96 -2.19
CA VAL A 33 -5.27 0.27 -2.99
C VAL A 33 -5.40 -1.15 -2.47
N THR A 34 -6.64 -1.58 -2.28
CA THR A 34 -6.98 -2.91 -1.79
C THR A 34 -7.35 -3.83 -2.94
N ASN A 35 -7.12 -5.13 -2.76
CA ASN A 35 -7.63 -6.14 -3.69
C ASN A 35 -9.10 -6.48 -3.39
N GLU A 36 -9.65 -7.47 -4.09
CA GLU A 36 -11.02 -7.98 -3.93
C GLU A 36 -11.34 -8.52 -2.51
N PHE A 37 -10.32 -8.77 -1.68
CA PHE A 37 -10.48 -9.21 -0.29
C PHE A 37 -10.31 -8.07 0.71
N GLY A 38 -10.12 -6.84 0.26
CA GLY A 38 -9.88 -5.69 1.12
C GLY A 38 -8.45 -5.62 1.67
N GLU A 39 -7.54 -6.46 1.18
CA GLU A 39 -6.13 -6.47 1.60
C GLU A 39 -5.39 -5.35 0.86
N PRO A 40 -4.70 -4.42 1.57
CA PRO A 40 -3.85 -3.44 0.90
C PRO A 40 -2.73 -4.13 0.12
N VAL A 41 -2.65 -3.86 -1.19
CA VAL A 41 -1.69 -4.47 -2.11
C VAL A 41 -0.79 -3.46 -2.82
N THR A 42 -1.20 -2.18 -2.86
CA THR A 42 -0.36 -1.09 -3.37
C THR A 42 -0.39 0.06 -2.38
N LEU A 43 0.75 0.70 -2.16
CA LEU A 43 0.90 1.89 -1.34
C LEU A 43 1.68 2.95 -2.13
N PHE A 44 1.19 4.18 -2.06
CA PHE A 44 1.88 5.39 -2.44
C PHE A 44 2.08 6.23 -1.19
N ILE A 45 3.28 6.75 -0.97
CA ILE A 45 3.60 7.58 0.19
C ILE A 45 4.51 8.74 -0.20
N GLY A 46 4.17 9.95 0.25
CA GLY A 46 4.92 11.15 -0.09
C GLY A 46 4.12 12.41 0.12
N THR A 47 4.14 13.29 -0.89
CA THR A 47 3.38 14.54 -0.89
C THR A 47 2.28 14.46 -1.93
N ARG A 48 1.05 14.73 -1.51
CA ARG A 48 -0.08 14.86 -2.43
C ARG A 48 0.07 16.14 -3.24
N ARG A 49 -0.10 15.99 -4.54
CA ARG A 49 -0.11 17.10 -5.49
C ARG A 49 -1.54 17.61 -5.71
N ASP A 50 -1.65 18.76 -6.35
CA ASP A 50 -2.93 19.39 -6.67
C ASP A 50 -3.83 18.52 -7.58
N ASP A 51 -3.23 17.60 -8.35
CA ASP A 51 -3.94 16.60 -9.17
C ASP A 51 -4.45 15.38 -8.36
N GLY A 52 -4.21 15.35 -7.05
CA GLY A 52 -4.58 14.25 -6.16
C GLY A 52 -3.65 13.04 -6.23
N ALA A 53 -2.60 13.05 -7.06
CA ALA A 53 -1.59 12.01 -7.09
C ALA A 53 -0.53 12.23 -6.00
N ILE A 54 0.12 11.14 -5.57
CA ILE A 54 1.23 11.21 -4.62
C ILE A 54 2.56 11.18 -5.37
N ALA A 55 3.36 12.23 -5.17
CA ALA A 55 4.77 12.25 -5.55
C ALA A 55 5.59 11.72 -4.37
N GLY A 56 6.36 10.66 -4.59
CA GLY A 56 7.05 9.97 -3.50
C GLY A 56 7.44 8.55 -3.87
N GLU A 57 7.17 7.60 -2.99
CA GLU A 57 7.55 6.19 -3.16
C GLU A 57 6.32 5.32 -3.42
N ARG A 58 6.51 4.28 -4.24
CA ARG A 58 5.50 3.24 -4.48
C ARG A 58 5.97 1.92 -3.93
N TYR A 59 5.11 1.25 -3.17
CA TYR A 59 5.31 -0.11 -2.71
C TYR A 59 4.22 -1.03 -3.27
N ALA A 60 4.58 -2.29 -3.53
CA ALA A 60 3.63 -3.34 -3.83
C ALA A 60 3.76 -4.46 -2.79
N ARG A 61 2.65 -4.98 -2.29
CA ARG A 61 2.63 -6.09 -1.36
C ARG A 61 2.59 -7.40 -2.13
N LYS A 62 3.50 -8.31 -1.81
CA LYS A 62 3.41 -9.70 -2.22
C LYS A 62 2.80 -10.51 -1.09
N ILE A 63 1.66 -11.14 -1.35
CA ILE A 63 0.95 -12.00 -0.41
C ILE A 63 1.14 -13.45 -0.87
N VAL A 64 1.59 -14.31 0.03
CA VAL A 64 1.66 -15.76 -0.16
C VAL A 64 0.59 -16.36 0.74
N ARG A 65 -0.32 -17.12 0.16
CA ARG A 65 -1.40 -17.81 0.88
C ARG A 65 -1.04 -19.25 1.18
N LYS A 66 -1.70 -19.84 2.19
CA LYS A 66 -1.63 -21.29 2.41
C LYS A 66 -2.25 -22.02 1.20
N PRO A 67 -1.75 -23.22 0.84
CA PRO A 67 -2.37 -24.03 -0.20
C PRO A 67 -3.86 -24.23 0.08
N ASN A 68 -4.70 -24.04 -0.94
CA ASN A 68 -6.16 -24.23 -0.88
C ASN A 68 -6.87 -23.38 0.19
N SER A 69 -6.33 -22.22 0.57
CA SER A 69 -6.93 -21.32 1.57
C SER A 69 -6.74 -19.85 1.19
N GLN A 70 -7.62 -19.00 1.72
CA GLN A 70 -7.45 -17.54 1.66
C GLN A 70 -6.54 -17.00 2.78
N GLU A 71 -6.13 -17.84 3.71
CA GLU A 71 -5.26 -17.46 4.81
C GLU A 71 -3.87 -17.04 4.31
N ILE A 72 -3.42 -15.85 4.72
CA ILE A 72 -2.08 -15.35 4.43
C ILE A 72 -1.06 -16.16 5.22
N LEU A 73 -0.17 -16.87 4.52
CA LEU A 73 0.98 -17.55 5.10
C LEU A 73 2.11 -16.56 5.42
N LYS A 74 2.41 -15.66 4.48
CA LYS A 74 3.39 -14.58 4.66
C LYS A 74 3.13 -13.45 3.67
N SER A 75 3.53 -12.23 4.02
CA SER A 75 3.55 -11.12 3.08
C SER A 75 4.75 -10.21 3.29
N HIS A 76 5.18 -9.50 2.25
CA HIS A 76 6.16 -8.43 2.37
C HIS A 76 5.85 -7.31 1.38
N TRP A 77 6.35 -6.11 1.69
CA TRP A 77 6.24 -4.93 0.84
C TRP A 77 7.55 -4.68 0.09
N ASP A 78 7.44 -4.61 -1.24
CA ASP A 78 8.54 -4.30 -2.13
C ASP A 78 8.47 -2.84 -2.57
N LEU A 79 9.53 -2.07 -2.31
CA LEU A 79 9.71 -0.75 -2.92
C LEU A 79 9.87 -0.91 -4.44
N LYS A 80 8.98 -0.30 -5.22
CA LYS A 80 9.00 -0.29 -6.68
C LYS A 80 9.71 0.94 -7.26
N GLY A 81 10.02 1.93 -6.43
CA GLY A 81 10.79 3.12 -6.81
C GLY A 81 10.05 4.41 -6.51
N LYS A 82 10.63 5.52 -6.98
CA LYS A 82 10.05 6.85 -6.83
C LYS A 82 9.08 7.16 -7.96
N ILE A 83 7.93 7.74 -7.62
CA ILE A 83 7.00 8.33 -8.57
C ILE A 83 7.23 9.84 -8.58
N THR A 84 7.81 10.31 -9.68
CA THR A 84 8.07 11.74 -9.92
C THR A 84 7.22 12.31 -11.07
N LYS A 85 6.74 11.47 -11.99
CA LYS A 85 5.83 11.84 -13.08
C LYS A 85 4.91 10.67 -13.42
N PHE A 86 3.60 10.95 -13.47
CA PHE A 86 2.71 10.25 -14.39
C PHE A 86 2.77 11.07 -15.68
N SER A 87 3.37 10.53 -16.74
CA SER A 87 3.29 11.09 -18.08
C SER A 87 1.96 10.72 -18.71
#